data_AF-X1CNL5-F1
#
_entry.id   AF-X1CNL5-F1
#
_cell.length_a   1.000
_cell.length_b   1.000
_cell.length_c   1.000
_cell.angle_alpha   90.00
_cell.angle_beta   90.00
_cell.angle_gamma   90.00
#
_symmetry.space_group_name_H-M   'P 1'
#
loop_
_entity.id
_entity.type
_entity.pdbx_description
1 polymer ?
#
loop_
_entity_poly.entity_id
_entity_poly.type
_entity_poly.pdbx_seq_one_letter_code
_entity_poly.pdbx_strand_id
1 'polypeptide(L)'
;MLEVNLCGPFILCQELIPDMITQEWGRIINICSIGGQWGGFNQVHYAAAKAGLINLTKSLARIYSGKGITSNAVSPGLVGTDMSAKELI
;
A
#
# COMPACT_ATOMS: atom_id res chain seq x y z
N MET A 1 5.01 0.08 13.75
CA MET A 1 4.38 -0.64 12.60
C MET A 1 3.50 0.27 11.74
N LEU A 2 2.52 1.00 12.31
CA LEU A 2 1.66 1.93 11.54
C LEU A 2 2.43 3.06 10.87
N GLU A 3 3.36 3.69 11.59
CA GLU A 3 4.19 4.78 11.05
C GLU A 3 4.89 4.37 9.75
N VAL A 4 5.52 3.20 9.75
CA VAL A 4 6.25 2.69 8.56
C VAL A 4 5.30 2.16 7.49
N ASN A 5 4.31 1.35 7.85
CA ASN A 5 3.51 0.59 6.88
C ASN A 5 2.28 1.35 6.35
N LEU A 6 1.92 2.47 6.96
CA LEU A 6 0.77 3.29 6.55
C LEU A 6 1.15 4.77 6.44
N CYS A 7 1.71 5.37 7.50
CA CYS A 7 2.03 6.81 7.46
C CYS A 7 3.14 7.12 6.44
N GLY A 8 4.17 6.28 6.32
CA GLY A 8 5.25 6.44 5.34
C GLY A 8 4.71 6.54 3.90
N PRO A 9 3.96 5.53 3.40
CA PRO A 9 3.32 5.62 2.09
C PRO A 9 2.37 6.81 1.93
N PHE A 10 1.61 7.17 2.98
CA PHE A 10 0.73 8.33 2.97
C PHE A 10 1.49 9.63 2.74
N ILE A 11 2.54 9.89 3.54
CA ILE A 11 3.37 11.09 3.43
C ILE A 11 4.06 11.12 2.06
N LEU A 12 4.63 9.99 1.61
CA LEU A 12 5.28 9.91 0.30
C LEU A 12 4.32 10.26 -0.84
N CYS A 13 3.06 9.80 -0.77
CA CYS A 13 2.05 10.16 -1.75
C CYS A 13 1.73 11.66 -1.69
N GLN A 14 1.59 12.25 -0.50
CA GLN A 14 1.32 13.69 -0.37
C GLN A 14 2.39 14.56 -1.03
N GLU A 15 3.66 14.21 -0.86
CA GLU A 15 4.78 14.97 -1.42
C GLU A 15 4.91 14.80 -2.95
N LEU A 16 4.66 13.61 -3.49
CA LEU A 16 4.90 13.33 -4.92
C LEU A 16 3.70 13.64 -5.84
N ILE A 17 2.48 13.63 -5.32
CA ILE A 17 1.27 13.85 -6.13
C ILE A 17 1.25 15.22 -6.84
N PRO A 18 1.63 16.35 -6.21
CA PRO A 18 1.65 17.65 -6.89
C PRO A 18 2.49 17.64 -8.18
N ASP A 19 3.66 16.98 -8.16
CA ASP A 19 4.51 16.85 -9.35
C ASP A 19 3.88 15.94 -10.40
N MET A 20 3.26 14.83 -9.99
CA MET A 20 2.53 13.95 -10.91
C MET A 20 1.35 14.66 -11.59
N ILE A 21 0.67 15.57 -10.88
CA ILE A 21 -0.41 16.39 -11.44
C ILE A 21 0.14 17.35 -12.49
N THR A 22 1.26 18.02 -12.19
CA THR A 22 1.94 18.93 -13.13
C THR A 22 2.38 18.21 -14.41
N GLN A 23 2.79 16.95 -14.28
CA GLN A 23 3.23 16.12 -15.40
C GLN A 23 2.09 15.39 -16.13
N GLU A 24 0.84 15.49 -15.63
CA GLU A 24 -0.33 14.73 -16.12
C GLU A 24 -0.09 13.21 -16.20
N TRP A 25 0.84 12.70 -15.38
CA TRP A 25 1.21 11.30 -15.37
C TRP A 25 1.75 10.88 -14.00
N GLY A 26 1.31 9.72 -13.51
CA GLY A 26 1.85 9.14 -12.29
C GLY A 26 1.44 7.68 -12.08
N ARG A 27 2.31 6.88 -11.47
CA ARG A 27 2.05 5.48 -11.13
C ARG A 27 2.45 5.21 -9.69
N ILE A 28 1.47 4.91 -8.84
CA ILE A 28 1.68 4.57 -7.44
C ILE A 28 1.36 3.08 -7.28
N ILE A 29 2.33 2.30 -6.80
CA ILE A 29 2.15 0.88 -6.51
C ILE A 29 2.47 0.66 -5.03
N ASN A 30 1.44 0.36 -4.25
CA ASN A 30 1.57 0.08 -2.83
C ASN A 30 1.68 -1.43 -2.59
N ILE A 31 2.71 -1.84 -1.84
CA ILE A 31 2.88 -3.22 -1.41
C ILE A 31 2.09 -3.44 -0.12
N CYS A 32 0.95 -4.07 -0.27
CA CYS A 32 0.00 -4.42 0.78
C CYS A 32 0.27 -5.85 1.30
N SER A 33 -0.78 -6.56 1.72
CA SER A 33 -0.72 -7.96 2.14
C SER A 33 -2.11 -8.60 2.06
N ILE A 34 -2.20 -9.92 1.88
CA ILE A 34 -3.45 -10.67 2.12
C ILE A 34 -3.95 -10.50 3.56
N GLY A 35 -3.05 -10.29 4.53
CA GLY A 35 -3.41 -10.03 5.92
C GLY A 35 -4.17 -8.71 6.10
N GLY A 36 -4.01 -7.75 5.19
CA GLY A 36 -4.80 -6.53 5.14
C GLY A 36 -6.21 -6.71 4.54
N GLN A 37 -6.47 -7.85 3.88
CA GLN A 37 -7.78 -8.17 3.32
C GLN A 37 -8.61 -9.05 4.26
N TRP A 38 -7.99 -10.05 4.88
CA TRP A 38 -8.69 -11.07 5.68
C TRP A 38 -8.46 -10.93 7.19
N GLY A 39 -7.51 -10.08 7.60
CA GLY A 39 -7.03 -10.03 8.98
C GLY A 39 -5.92 -11.06 9.25
N GLY A 40 -5.03 -10.74 10.19
CA GLY A 40 -3.93 -11.62 10.57
C GLY A 40 -4.11 -12.18 11.98
N PHE A 41 -4.16 -13.51 12.12
CA PHE A 41 -4.42 -14.23 13.38
C PHE A 41 -3.50 -13.79 14.53
N ASN A 42 -2.24 -13.42 14.24
CA ASN A 42 -1.26 -12.93 15.23
C ASN A 42 -0.59 -11.61 14.81
N GLN A 43 -1.17 -10.87 13.87
CA GLN A 43 -0.54 -9.68 13.28
C GLN A 43 -1.53 -8.51 13.15
N VAL A 44 -2.36 -8.28 14.18
CA VAL A 44 -3.46 -7.31 14.16
C VAL A 44 -3.01 -5.90 13.73
N HIS A 45 -1.90 -5.43 14.29
CA HIS A 45 -1.32 -4.12 14.02
C HIS A 45 -0.73 -3.99 12.59
N TYR A 46 -0.15 -5.06 12.05
CA TYR A 46 0.30 -5.11 10.65
C TYR A 46 -0.89 -5.21 9.68
N ALA A 47 -1.86 -6.08 9.97
CA ALA A 47 -3.08 -6.23 9.21
C ALA A 47 -3.86 -4.91 9.13
N ALA A 48 -4.01 -4.20 10.25
CA ALA A 48 -4.61 -2.87 10.28
C ALA A 48 -3.87 -1.86 9.39
N ALA A 49 -2.53 -1.83 9.46
CA ALA A 49 -1.73 -0.95 8.62
C ALA A 49 -1.92 -1.25 7.13
N LYS A 50 -1.85 -2.52 6.73
CA LYS A 50 -1.99 -2.94 5.33
C LYS A 50 -3.42 -2.80 4.81
N ALA A 51 -4.44 -2.97 5.65
CA ALA A 51 -5.82 -2.66 5.32
C ALA A 51 -6.01 -1.16 5.05
N GLY A 52 -5.42 -0.31 5.91
CA GLY A 52 -5.37 1.14 5.70
C GLY A 52 -4.70 1.50 4.36
N LEU A 53 -3.58 0.85 4.03
CA LEU A 53 -2.86 1.09 2.78
C LEU A 53 -3.67 0.69 1.54
N ILE A 54 -4.43 -0.41 1.61
CA ILE A 54 -5.38 -0.80 0.55
C ILE A 54 -6.43 0.31 0.35
N ASN A 55 -6.97 0.87 1.43
CA ASN A 55 -7.99 1.92 1.33
C ASN A 55 -7.42 3.27 0.86
N LEU A 56 -6.21 3.62 1.31
CA LEU A 56 -5.46 4.76 0.79
C LEU A 56 -5.32 4.65 -0.73
N THR A 57 -4.86 3.50 -1.22
CA THR A 57 -4.71 3.24 -2.66
C THR A 57 -6.03 3.46 -3.42
N LYS A 58 -7.14 2.88 -2.93
CA LYS A 58 -8.47 3.05 -3.55
C LYS A 58 -8.89 4.53 -3.58
N SER A 59 -8.62 5.26 -2.52
CA SER A 59 -8.97 6.68 -2.40
C SER A 59 -8.16 7.52 -3.40
N LEU A 60 -6.85 7.31 -3.47
CA LEU A 60 -5.98 8.01 -4.43
C LEU A 60 -6.38 7.73 -5.88
N ALA A 61 -6.67 6.47 -6.23
CA ALA A 61 -7.14 6.12 -7.57
C ALA A 61 -8.44 6.87 -7.95
N ARG A 62 -9.40 6.97 -7.02
CA ARG A 62 -10.66 7.70 -7.26
C ARG A 62 -10.42 9.20 -7.46
N ILE A 63 -9.58 9.81 -6.64
CA ILE A 63 -9.34 11.26 -6.66
C ILE A 63 -8.55 11.66 -7.92
N TYR A 64 -7.52 10.90 -8.29
CA TYR A 64 -6.52 11.33 -9.27
C TYR A 64 -6.57 10.61 -10.63
N SER A 65 -7.48 9.65 -10.84
CA SER A 65 -7.63 8.95 -12.13
C SER A 65 -7.83 9.90 -13.31
N GLY A 66 -8.61 10.96 -13.13
CA GLY A 66 -8.83 11.99 -14.16
C GLY A 66 -7.62 12.90 -14.42
N LYS A 67 -6.52 12.72 -13.68
CA LYS A 67 -5.26 13.49 -13.82
C LYS A 67 -4.12 12.66 -14.42
N GLY A 68 -4.43 11.51 -15.03
CA GLY A 68 -3.42 10.61 -15.62
C GLY A 68 -2.64 9.79 -14.58
N ILE A 69 -3.06 9.82 -13.31
CA ILE A 69 -2.41 9.14 -12.19
C ILE A 69 -3.19 7.88 -11.83
N THR A 70 -2.51 6.73 -11.78
CA THR A 70 -3.10 5.47 -11.31
C THR A 70 -2.48 5.05 -9.99
N SER A 71 -3.28 4.54 -9.06
CA SER A 71 -2.81 3.93 -7.82
C SER A 71 -3.31 2.50 -7.71
N ASN A 72 -2.40 1.55 -7.46
CA ASN A 72 -2.69 0.12 -7.40
C ASN A 72 -2.09 -0.50 -6.13
N ALA A 73 -2.80 -1.50 -5.59
CA ALA A 73 -2.38 -2.24 -4.41
C ALA A 73 -2.06 -3.68 -4.81
N VAL A 74 -0.85 -4.12 -4.51
CA VAL A 74 -0.44 -5.52 -4.65
C VAL A 74 -0.49 -6.14 -3.26
N SER A 75 -1.25 -7.22 -3.06
CA SER A 75 -1.38 -7.92 -1.78
C SER A 75 -0.72 -9.30 -1.85
N PRO A 76 0.59 -9.42 -1.56
CA PRO A 76 1.24 -10.71 -1.54
C PRO A 76 0.70 -11.62 -0.44
N GLY A 77 0.69 -12.91 -0.74
CA GLY A 77 0.58 -13.99 0.24
C GLY A 77 1.94 -14.31 0.87
N LEU A 78 2.18 -15.58 1.17
CA LEU A 78 3.50 -16.04 1.59
C LEU A 78 4.44 -16.01 0.38
N VAL A 79 5.55 -15.27 0.48
CA VAL A 79 6.55 -15.10 -0.58
C VAL A 79 7.90 -15.49 -0.03
N GLY A 80 8.70 -16.28 -0.75
CA GLY A 80 10.05 -16.68 -0.32
C GLY A 80 11.01 -15.51 -0.16
N THR A 81 11.14 -15.04 1.08
CA THR A 81 12.05 -13.94 1.48
C THR A 81 12.60 -14.26 2.87
N ASP A 82 13.63 -13.56 3.31
CA ASP A 82 14.20 -13.74 4.66
C ASP A 82 13.15 -13.53 5.77
N MET A 83 12.12 -12.71 5.52
CA MET A 83 11.02 -12.46 6.47
C MET A 83 10.14 -13.69 6.73
N SER A 84 9.99 -14.57 5.74
CA SER A 84 9.05 -15.70 5.72
C SER A 84 9.74 -17.06 5.64
N ALA A 85 11.07 -17.07 5.73
CA ALA A 85 11.88 -18.26 5.51
C ALA A 85 11.55 -19.38 6.52
N LYS A 86 11.06 -19.04 7.71
CA LYS A 86 10.70 -20.02 8.76
C LYS A 86 9.29 -20.59 8.58
N GLU A 87 8.43 -19.87 7.89
CA GLU A 87 7.02 -20.21 7.65
C GLU A 87 6.84 -21.02 6.36
N LEU A 88 7.89 -21.12 5.53
CA LEU A 88 7.93 -21.87 4.28
C LEU A 88 8.56 -23.27 4.39
N ILE A 89 8.99 -23.66 5.59
CA ILE A 89 9.59 -24.96 5.92
C ILE A 89 8.61 -25.70 6.85
#